data_AF-A0A161WF99-F1
#
_entry.id   AF-A0A161WF99-F1
#
_cell.length_a   1.000
_cell.length_b   1.000
_cell.length_c   1.000
_cell.angle_alpha   90.00
_cell.angle_beta   90.00
_cell.angle_gamma   90.00
#
_symmetry.space_group_name_H-M   'P 1'
#
loop_
_entity.id
_entity.type
_entity.pdbx_description
1 polymer ?
#
loop_
_entity_poly.entity_id
_entity_poly.type
_entity_poly.pdbx_seq_one_letter_code
_entity_poly.pdbx_strand_id
1 'polypeptide(L)'
;MDPEANIISSFELFLLADGEKKIEEKVFSGMSNTSDFIIKKEDHTLGNLLSEHLKMHKNVLMAGYKIAHPNVPEMFIRVQTDGSITAKEALVQVIKKLMQDLSHLSREFTREFELRRMVEAGRSNQQGQ
;
A
#
# COMPACT_ATOMS: atom_id res chain seq x y z
N MET A 1 -3.80 -22.34 -33.51
CA MET A 1 -3.99 -21.95 -32.10
C MET A 1 -2.76 -21.14 -31.77
N ASP A 2 -2.87 -19.81 -31.73
CA ASP A 2 -1.71 -18.97 -31.43
C ASP A 2 -1.31 -19.14 -29.95
N PRO A 3 -0.07 -19.58 -29.66
CA PRO A 3 0.37 -19.78 -28.29
C PRO A 3 0.48 -18.47 -27.48
N GLU A 4 0.52 -17.32 -28.17
CA GLU A 4 0.58 -15.98 -27.54
C GLU A 4 -0.78 -15.47 -27.05
N ALA A 5 -1.90 -16.06 -27.51
CA ALA A 5 -3.24 -15.62 -27.13
C ALA A 5 -3.61 -15.91 -25.66
N ASN A 6 -2.77 -16.66 -24.93
CA ASN A 6 -3.02 -17.11 -23.57
C ASN A 6 -2.07 -16.48 -22.53
N ILE A 7 -1.26 -15.50 -22.94
CA ILE A 7 -0.35 -14.76 -22.06
C ILE A 7 -1.05 -13.47 -21.64
N ILE A 8 -1.25 -13.30 -20.34
CA ILE A 8 -1.75 -12.05 -19.76
C ILE A 8 -0.73 -10.95 -20.09
N SER A 9 -1.19 -9.88 -20.72
CA SER A 9 -0.33 -8.73 -21.03
C SER A 9 0.22 -8.13 -19.72
N SER A 10 1.50 -7.77 -19.70
CA SER A 10 2.17 -7.23 -18.50
C SER A 10 1.49 -5.97 -17.95
N PHE A 11 0.82 -5.20 -18.82
CA PHE A 11 0.07 -4.00 -18.47
C PHE A 11 -1.22 -4.29 -17.69
N GLU A 12 -1.80 -5.49 -17.84
CA GLU A 12 -3.01 -5.90 -17.12
C GLU A 12 -2.77 -6.14 -15.63
N LEU A 13 -1.51 -6.17 -15.17
CA LEU A 13 -1.16 -6.34 -13.77
C LEU A 13 -1.41 -5.08 -12.93
N PHE A 14 -1.29 -3.90 -13.53
CA PHE A 14 -1.39 -2.62 -12.83
C PHE A 14 -2.42 -1.65 -13.43
N LEU A 15 -2.85 -1.83 -14.69
CA LEU A 15 -3.91 -1.03 -15.30
C LEU A 15 -5.29 -1.64 -15.05
N LEU A 16 -6.24 -0.78 -14.70
CA LEU A 16 -7.66 -1.15 -14.61
C LEU A 16 -8.27 -1.24 -16.01
N ALA A 17 -9.17 -2.19 -16.20
CA ALA A 17 -9.99 -2.25 -17.42
C ALA A 17 -11.07 -1.15 -17.41
N ASP A 18 -11.64 -0.86 -18.57
CA ASP A 18 -12.72 0.13 -18.69
C ASP A 18 -13.92 -0.24 -17.80
N GLY A 19 -14.34 0.71 -16.96
CA GLY A 19 -15.45 0.53 -16.02
C GLY A 19 -15.10 -0.21 -14.72
N GLU A 20 -13.86 -0.64 -14.54
CA GLU A 20 -13.42 -1.36 -13.34
C GLU A 20 -13.14 -0.41 -12.16
N LYS A 21 -13.72 -0.71 -10.99
CA LYS A 21 -13.42 0.02 -9.75
C LYS A 21 -12.13 -0.50 -9.12
N LYS A 22 -11.25 0.42 -8.72
CA LYS A 22 -10.00 0.08 -8.01
C LYS A 22 -10.26 -0.62 -6.68
N ILE A 23 -11.28 -0.18 -5.94
CA ILE A 23 -11.58 -0.64 -4.58
C ILE A 23 -13.06 -0.96 -4.45
N GLU A 24 -13.35 -2.12 -3.86
CA GLU A 24 -14.69 -2.53 -3.45
C GLU A 24 -14.70 -2.90 -1.97
N GLU A 25 -15.71 -2.43 -1.23
CA GLU A 25 -15.92 -2.78 0.18
C GLU A 25 -17.07 -3.78 0.28
N LYS A 26 -16.86 -4.87 1.02
CA LYS A 26 -17.86 -5.89 1.34
C LYS A 26 -17.92 -6.07 2.84
N VAL A 27 -19.06 -5.74 3.45
CA VAL A 27 -19.28 -5.98 4.88
C VAL A 27 -19.27 -7.49 5.13
N PHE A 28 -18.44 -7.95 6.07
CA PHE A 28 -18.31 -9.36 6.39
C PHE A 28 -19.33 -9.75 7.45
N SER A 29 -20.41 -10.41 7.06
CA SER A 29 -21.51 -10.79 7.96
C SER A 29 -21.17 -11.84 9.02
N GLY A 30 -20.04 -12.55 8.87
CA GLY A 30 -19.62 -13.58 9.80
C GLY A 30 -19.02 -13.05 11.11
N MET A 31 -18.78 -11.73 11.22
CA MET A 31 -18.19 -11.12 12.41
C MET A 31 -18.62 -9.66 12.55
N SER A 32 -18.82 -9.17 13.77
CA SER A 32 -19.23 -7.78 14.01
C SER A 32 -18.13 -6.79 13.63
N ASN A 33 -18.54 -5.64 13.08
CA ASN A 33 -17.68 -4.51 12.73
C ASN A 33 -16.51 -4.88 11.79
N THR A 34 -16.75 -5.84 10.89
CA THR A 34 -15.73 -6.37 9.97
C THR A 34 -16.08 -6.07 8.52
N SER A 35 -15.09 -5.68 7.73
CA SER A 35 -15.25 -5.49 6.29
C SER A 35 -14.03 -6.01 5.53
N ASP A 36 -14.29 -6.53 4.34
CA ASP A 36 -13.31 -6.93 3.34
C ASP A 36 -13.20 -5.84 2.28
N PHE A 37 -11.98 -5.38 2.04
CA PHE A 37 -11.64 -4.47 0.96
C PHE A 37 -10.94 -5.25 -0.14
N ILE A 38 -11.51 -5.24 -1.34
CA ILE A 38 -10.90 -5.81 -2.54
C ILE A 38 -10.22 -4.67 -3.27
N ILE A 39 -8.89 -4.75 -3.38
CA ILE A 39 -8.07 -3.76 -4.07
C ILE A 39 -7.50 -4.42 -5.32
N LYS A 40 -7.95 -3.96 -6.47
CA LYS A 40 -7.57 -4.50 -7.77
C LYS A 40 -6.25 -3.92 -8.23
N LYS A 41 -5.50 -4.68 -9.01
CA LYS A 41 -4.24 -4.26 -9.62
C LYS A 41 -3.22 -3.81 -8.56
N GLU A 42 -3.20 -4.50 -7.42
CA GLU A 42 -2.28 -4.28 -6.30
C GLU A 42 -1.84 -5.63 -5.74
N ASP A 43 -0.69 -5.64 -5.05
CA ASP A 43 -0.04 -6.85 -4.59
C ASP A 43 0.42 -6.76 -3.11
N HIS A 44 1.42 -7.58 -2.77
CA HIS A 44 2.01 -7.66 -1.44
C HIS A 44 2.61 -6.32 -0.96
N THR A 45 3.04 -5.45 -1.88
CA THR A 45 3.60 -4.14 -1.53
C THR A 45 2.62 -3.33 -0.70
N LEU A 46 1.45 -3.04 -1.27
CA LEU A 46 0.43 -2.28 -0.56
C LEU A 46 -0.26 -3.13 0.52
N GLY A 47 -0.47 -4.42 0.27
CA GLY A 47 -1.18 -5.31 1.19
C GLY A 47 -0.46 -5.47 2.53
N ASN A 48 0.85 -5.73 2.49
CA ASN A 48 1.65 -5.86 3.70
C ASN A 48 1.77 -4.51 4.43
N LEU A 49 2.05 -3.43 3.68
CA LEU A 49 2.18 -2.10 4.25
C LEU A 49 0.92 -1.70 5.03
N LEU A 50 -0.26 -1.82 4.43
CA LEU A 50 -1.51 -1.45 5.07
C LEU A 50 -1.84 -2.38 6.24
N SER A 51 -1.67 -3.69 6.09
CA SER A 51 -2.04 -4.66 7.13
C SER A 51 -1.22 -4.47 8.41
N GLU A 52 0.09 -4.28 8.30
CA GLU A 52 0.94 -4.04 9.47
C GLU A 52 0.58 -2.72 10.17
N HIS A 53 0.26 -1.67 9.41
CA HIS A 53 -0.12 -0.38 10.01
C HIS A 53 -1.53 -0.36 10.59
N LEU A 54 -2.45 -1.14 10.01
CA LEU A 54 -3.78 -1.35 10.57
C LEU A 54 -3.71 -2.08 11.92
N LYS A 55 -2.87 -3.09 12.07
CA LYS A 55 -2.68 -3.80 13.35
C LYS A 55 -2.18 -2.88 14.47
N MET A 56 -1.49 -1.79 14.13
CA MET A 56 -1.03 -0.79 15.11
C MET A 56 -2.12 0.22 15.49
N HIS A 57 -3.25 0.27 14.78
CA HIS A 57 -4.30 1.22 15.05
C HIS A 57 -5.12 0.82 16.29
N LYS A 58 -5.25 1.71 17.27
CA LYS A 58 -5.87 1.41 18.59
C LYS A 58 -7.30 0.84 18.54
N ASN A 59 -8.08 1.19 17.50
CA ASN A 59 -9.46 0.73 17.33
C ASN A 59 -9.59 -0.49 16.41
N VAL A 60 -8.48 -1.06 15.94
CA VAL A 60 -8.46 -2.26 15.10
C VAL A 60 -8.16 -3.47 15.98
N LEU A 61 -9.05 -4.47 15.94
CA LEU A 61 -8.88 -5.72 16.68
C LEU A 61 -8.12 -6.75 15.84
N MET A 62 -8.36 -6.75 14.53
CA MET A 62 -7.73 -7.67 13.59
C MET A 62 -7.59 -6.98 12.24
N ALA A 63 -6.42 -7.14 11.61
CA ALA A 63 -6.24 -6.85 10.21
C ALA A 63 -5.32 -7.88 9.55
N GLY A 64 -5.60 -8.19 8.29
CA GLY A 64 -4.75 -9.06 7.49
C GLY A 64 -5.10 -8.98 6.02
N TYR A 65 -4.15 -9.33 5.17
CA TYR A 65 -4.35 -9.38 3.73
C TYR A 65 -4.05 -10.76 3.15
N LYS A 66 -4.60 -11.02 1.97
CA LYS A 66 -4.24 -12.18 1.14
C LYS A 66 -4.35 -11.84 -0.33
N ILE A 67 -3.59 -12.56 -1.15
CA ILE A 67 -3.79 -12.65 -2.59
C ILE A 67 -4.41 -14.01 -2.87
N ALA A 68 -5.60 -14.02 -3.48
CA ALA A 68 -6.35 -15.27 -3.68
C ALA A 68 -5.69 -16.18 -4.73
N HIS A 69 -5.09 -15.59 -5.77
CA HIS A 69 -4.38 -16.31 -6.82
C HIS A 69 -3.25 -15.45 -7.41
N PRO A 70 -2.03 -15.99 -7.65
CA PRO A 70 -0.91 -15.22 -8.20
C PRO A 70 -1.11 -14.57 -9.57
N ASN A 71 -2.05 -15.08 -10.39
CA ASN A 71 -2.29 -14.64 -11.76
C ASN A 71 -3.47 -13.66 -11.84
N VAL A 72 -4.15 -13.42 -10.71
CA VAL A 72 -5.25 -12.47 -10.60
C VAL A 72 -4.76 -11.37 -9.67
N PRO A 73 -4.47 -10.18 -10.19
CA PRO A 73 -3.95 -9.07 -9.39
C PRO A 73 -5.06 -8.45 -8.54
N GLU A 74 -5.56 -9.21 -7.56
CA GLU A 74 -6.57 -8.79 -6.59
C GLU A 74 -6.06 -9.09 -5.18
N MET A 75 -5.92 -8.03 -4.40
CA MET A 75 -5.48 -8.09 -3.02
C MET A 75 -6.68 -7.82 -2.10
N PHE A 76 -6.88 -8.69 -1.13
CA PHE A 76 -7.98 -8.62 -0.17
C PHE A 76 -7.43 -8.18 1.17
N ILE A 77 -7.99 -7.14 1.78
CA ILE A 77 -7.69 -6.72 3.15
C ILE A 77 -8.94 -6.88 4.00
N ARG A 78 -8.86 -7.69 5.05
CA ARG A 78 -9.89 -7.79 6.07
C ARG A 78 -9.53 -6.92 7.25
N VAL A 79 -10.46 -6.08 7.70
CA VAL A 79 -10.30 -5.24 8.89
C VAL A 79 -11.50 -5.43 9.81
N GLN A 80 -11.22 -5.71 11.09
CA GLN A 80 -12.19 -5.70 12.16
C GLN A 80 -11.86 -4.60 13.14
N THR A 81 -12.88 -3.82 13.53
CA THR A 81 -12.76 -2.78 14.55
C THR A 81 -13.48 -3.13 15.84
N ASP A 82 -13.20 -2.37 16.90
CA ASP A 82 -13.91 -2.44 18.19
C ASP A 82 -15.35 -1.88 18.13
N GLY A 83 -15.76 -1.31 17.00
CA GLY A 83 -17.06 -0.65 16.81
C GLY A 83 -17.09 0.84 17.15
N SER A 84 -16.01 1.40 17.69
CA SER A 84 -15.88 2.85 17.91
C SER A 84 -15.75 3.64 16.61
N ILE A 85 -15.17 3.01 15.58
CA ILE A 85 -15.06 3.51 14.21
C ILE A 85 -15.35 2.37 13.23
N THR A 86 -15.75 2.72 12.01
CA THR A 86 -15.93 1.73 10.94
C THR A 86 -14.58 1.22 10.42
N ALA A 87 -14.58 0.02 9.83
CA ALA A 87 -13.41 -0.55 9.15
C ALA A 87 -12.84 0.39 8.07
N LYS A 88 -13.73 1.07 7.33
CA LYS A 88 -13.37 2.06 6.32
C LYS A 88 -12.68 3.27 6.93
N GLU A 89 -13.19 3.81 8.03
CA GLU A 89 -12.57 4.94 8.73
C GLU A 89 -11.18 4.58 9.25
N ALA A 90 -11.03 3.39 9.84
CA ALA A 90 -9.73 2.89 10.29
C ALA A 90 -8.73 2.83 9.12
N LEU A 91 -9.14 2.26 7.98
CA LEU A 91 -8.32 2.18 6.78
C LEU A 91 -7.89 3.57 6.26
N VAL A 92 -8.82 4.51 6.17
CA VAL A 92 -8.52 5.88 5.71
C VAL A 92 -7.59 6.62 6.67
N GLN A 93 -7.78 6.47 7.98
CA GLN A 93 -6.89 7.09 8.98
C GLN A 93 -5.46 6.55 8.87
N VAL A 94 -5.30 5.24 8.72
CA VAL A 94 -4.00 4.60 8.53
C VAL A 94 -3.32 5.07 7.25
N ILE A 95 -4.05 5.14 6.13
CA ILE A 95 -3.51 5.64 4.85
C ILE A 95 -3.02 7.09 5.00
N LYS A 96 -3.82 7.96 5.63
CA LYS A 96 -3.43 9.37 5.86
C LYS A 96 -2.17 9.48 6.71
N LYS A 97 -2.06 8.68 7.76
CA LYS A 97 -0.85 8.62 8.60
C LYS A 97 0.35 8.15 7.79
N LEU A 98 0.22 7.07 7.02
CA LEU A 98 1.27 6.55 6.15
C LEU A 98 1.77 7.60 5.14
N MET A 99 0.86 8.36 4.53
CA MET A 99 1.23 9.44 3.61
C MET A 99 2.07 10.52 4.31
N GLN A 100 1.72 10.87 5.55
CA GLN A 100 2.48 11.84 6.35
C GLN A 100 3.87 11.29 6.70
N ASP A 101 3.95 10.04 7.14
CA ASP A 101 5.19 9.36 7.51
C ASP A 101 6.15 9.25 6.30
N LEU A 102 5.64 8.81 5.14
CA LEU A 102 6.42 8.73 3.89
C LEU A 102 6.87 10.11 3.39
N SER A 103 6.00 11.11 3.50
CA SER A 103 6.37 12.49 3.14
C SER A 103 7.46 13.04 4.05
N HIS A 104 7.42 12.69 5.34
CA HIS A 104 8.47 13.07 6.28
C HIS A 104 9.79 12.37 5.96
N LEU A 105 9.75 11.04 5.76
CA LEU A 105 10.91 10.25 5.35
C LEU A 105 11.56 10.81 4.08
N SER A 106 10.77 11.13 3.06
CA SER A 106 11.25 11.70 1.80
C SER A 106 12.01 13.02 2.04
N ARG A 107 11.47 13.92 2.86
CA ARG A 107 12.14 15.20 3.16
C ARG A 107 13.45 15.01 3.91
N GLU A 108 13.47 14.19 4.95
CA GLU A 108 14.68 13.95 5.74
C GLU A 108 15.75 13.26 4.90
N PHE A 109 15.35 12.30 4.06
CA PHE A 109 16.26 11.63 3.14
C PHE A 109 16.88 12.62 2.15
N THR A 110 16.07 13.44 1.47
CA THR A 110 16.57 14.44 0.51
C THR A 110 17.49 15.45 1.19
N ARG A 111 17.13 15.92 2.39
CA ARG A 111 17.97 16.84 3.16
C ARG A 111 19.35 16.25 3.45
N GLU A 112 19.39 15.04 4.01
CA GLU A 112 20.65 14.37 4.35
C GLU A 112 21.48 14.05 3.11
N PHE A 113 20.83 13.64 2.02
CA PHE A 113 21.48 13.37 0.74
C PHE A 113 22.18 14.61 0.17
N GLU A 114 21.50 15.76 0.14
CA GLU A 114 22.09 17.01 -0.36
C GLU A 114 23.22 17.51 0.54
N LEU A 115 23.08 17.40 1.87
CA LEU A 115 24.15 17.76 2.81
C LEU A 115 25.43 16.96 2.56
N ARG A 116 25.32 15.64 2.35
CA ARG A 116 26.47 14.78 2.05
C ARG A 116 27.13 15.10 0.72
N ARG A 117 26.32 15.35 -0.32
CA ARG A 117 26.83 15.75 -1.65
C ARG A 117 27.63 17.04 -1.59
N MET A 118 27.17 18.04 -0.83
CA MET A 118 27.91 19.31 -0.66
C MET A 118 29.26 19.10 0.04
N VAL A 119 29.31 18.25 1.08
CA VAL A 119 30.56 17.92 1.79
C VAL A 119 31.57 17.22 0.87
N GLU A 120 31.12 16.29 0.03
CA GLU A 120 31.98 15.55 -0.91
C GLU A 120 32.55 16.47 -2.01
N ALA A 121 31.73 17.39 -2.54
CA ALA A 121 32.18 18.40 -3.51
C ALA A 121 33.18 19.39 -2.89
N GLY A 122 33.00 19.75 -1.61
CA GLY A 122 33.96 20.60 -0.89
C GLY A 122 35.32 19.94 -0.67
N ARG A 123 35.37 18.62 -0.43
CA ARG A 123 36.62 17.86 -0.23
C ARG A 123 37.44 17.72 -1.50
N SER A 124 36.77 17.50 -2.64
CA SER A 124 37.43 17.37 -3.94
C SER A 124 38.10 18.68 -4.39
N ASN A 125 37.55 19.84 -4.01
CA ASN A 125 38.18 21.14 -4.28
C ASN A 125 39.40 21.46 -3.40
N GLN A 126 39.57 20.81 -2.24
CA GLN A 126 40.72 21.04 -1.35
C GLN A 126 41.94 20.16 -1.67
N GLN A 127 41.77 19.04 -2.40
CA GLN A 127 42.89 18.17 -2.81
C GLN A 127 43.52 18.58 -4.15
N GLY A 128 42.92 19.55 -4.86
CA GLY A 128 43.41 20.08 -6.13
C GLY A 128 44.22 21.38 -6.02
N GLN A 129 44.59 21.82 -4.81
CA GLN A 129 45.52 22.93 -4.56
C GLN A 129 46.79 22.43 -3.87
#